data_AF-A0A551Z6S1-F1
#
_entry.id   AF-A0A551Z6S1-F1
#
_cell.length_a   1.000
_cell.length_b   1.000
_cell.length_c   1.000
_cell.angle_alpha   90.00
_cell.angle_beta   90.00
_cell.angle_gamma   90.00
#
_symmetry.space_group_name_H-M   'P 1'
#
loop_
_entity.id
_entity.type
_entity.pdbx_description
1 polymer ?
#
loop_
_entity_poly.entity_id
_entity_poly.type
_entity_poly.pdbx_seq_one_letter_code
_entity_poly.pdbx_strand_id
1 'polypeptide(L)'
;MKNSEYHPHRSLPRRRFLKLTALATGGAGIATILAPRRTNSLTQTDQANLDRFLTESVPIEAKSLEFSEYSFETVTIARNGEITARSRHMARSTRQPLSPGIDLEMVYIPGGSFLQGSPPEERGDHTGSEKPQRSVTNKAFLLSKYPITQAQWLAIASLPQVDIDINADPAFFTGSNHPIERVSWYEAIEFCQRLSKATGRDYRLPSESRWEYACRAGTTTPFHAGETLTAAQANYYAAFNPYADEPPGNYITRTTPVGSYPPNAFGLYDIHGNVGEWCADVWHRNYNRNPPLNGQSWLTPDERIHPRHQKARLVRGGSWGDEANHCRSANRTFCLPEKRYSVLGFRVMAEISQ
;
A
#
# COMPACT_ATOMS: atom_id res chain seq x y z
N MET A 1 33.08 -58.85 -31.93
CA MET A 1 31.68 -58.62 -32.34
C MET A 1 31.01 -57.76 -31.27
N LYS A 2 30.52 -56.58 -31.68
CA LYS A 2 29.40 -55.75 -31.16
C LYS A 2 29.21 -55.62 -29.63
N ASN A 3 29.48 -54.45 -29.03
CA ASN A 3 28.71 -53.18 -28.95
C ASN A 3 27.65 -53.15 -27.84
N SER A 4 27.79 -52.18 -26.92
CA SER A 4 26.73 -51.35 -26.31
C SER A 4 27.38 -50.57 -25.14
N GLU A 5 27.94 -49.40 -25.41
CA GLU A 5 27.32 -48.05 -25.36
C GLU A 5 27.29 -47.42 -23.96
N TYR A 6 28.21 -46.46 -23.81
CA TYR A 6 28.39 -45.54 -22.71
C TYR A 6 27.53 -44.29 -22.95
N HIS A 7 26.60 -43.98 -22.06
CA HIS A 7 25.85 -42.73 -22.07
C HIS A 7 26.28 -41.84 -20.89
N PRO A 8 26.72 -40.58 -21.13
CA PRO A 8 27.17 -39.69 -20.08
C PRO A 8 25.98 -39.06 -19.32
N HIS A 9 26.18 -38.91 -18.02
CA HIS A 9 25.31 -38.20 -17.09
C HIS A 9 24.83 -36.84 -17.64
N ARG A 10 23.50 -36.69 -17.80
CA ARG A 10 22.87 -35.37 -17.86
C ARG A 10 22.96 -34.72 -16.49
N SER A 11 23.75 -33.66 -16.40
CA SER A 11 23.74 -32.73 -15.30
C SER A 11 22.37 -32.04 -15.21
N LEU A 12 21.65 -32.29 -14.13
CA LEU A 12 20.53 -31.43 -13.72
C LEU A 12 21.09 -30.03 -13.40
N PRO A 13 20.47 -28.94 -13.85
CA PRO A 13 20.95 -27.61 -13.51
C PRO A 13 20.85 -27.43 -11.99
N ARG A 14 21.99 -27.12 -11.36
CA ARG A 14 22.10 -26.73 -9.95
C ARG A 14 21.10 -25.61 -9.68
N ARG A 15 19.97 -25.93 -9.04
CA ARG A 15 19.11 -24.93 -8.40
C ARG A 15 20.00 -24.16 -7.43
N ARG A 16 20.26 -22.89 -7.72
CA ARG A 16 20.87 -21.98 -6.76
C ARG A 16 19.91 -21.86 -5.58
N PHE A 17 20.14 -22.64 -4.53
CA PHE A 17 19.56 -22.38 -3.23
C PHE A 17 20.10 -21.01 -2.77
N LEU A 18 19.26 -19.98 -2.80
CA LEU A 18 19.49 -18.81 -1.96
C LEU A 18 19.33 -19.30 -0.52
N LYS A 19 20.41 -19.30 0.25
CA LYS A 19 20.36 -19.51 1.70
C LYS A 19 19.60 -18.33 2.30
N LEU A 20 18.38 -18.57 2.77
CA LEU A 20 17.73 -17.70 3.75
C LEU A 20 18.53 -17.81 5.05
N THR A 21 19.25 -16.75 5.41
CA THR A 21 19.78 -16.62 6.76
C THR A 21 18.71 -15.91 7.58
N ALA A 22 17.92 -16.69 8.33
CA ALA A 22 17.07 -16.14 9.37
C ALA A 22 17.96 -15.70 10.54
N LEU A 23 18.09 -14.39 10.78
CA LEU A 23 18.56 -13.93 12.08
C LEU A 23 17.39 -14.04 13.06
N ALA A 24 17.46 -15.03 13.94
CA ALA A 24 16.58 -15.16 15.08
C ALA A 24 16.93 -14.08 16.11
N THR A 25 16.16 -13.00 16.15
CA THR A 25 15.98 -12.16 17.34
C THR A 25 14.50 -11.81 17.41
N GLY A 26 13.84 -12.19 18.51
CA GLY A 26 12.39 -12.02 18.70
C GLY A 26 11.90 -10.61 18.39
N GLY A 27 10.99 -10.52 17.41
CA GLY A 27 10.45 -9.29 16.85
C GLY A 27 10.23 -9.50 15.36
N ALA A 28 9.03 -9.21 14.86
CA ALA A 28 8.62 -9.48 13.47
C ALA A 28 9.69 -9.02 12.45
N GLY A 29 10.41 -9.99 11.89
CA GLY A 29 11.53 -9.76 10.98
C GLY A 29 11.06 -9.74 9.53
N ILE A 30 11.15 -8.58 8.89
CA ILE A 30 10.97 -8.43 7.45
C ILE A 30 12.10 -9.18 6.73
N ALA A 31 11.77 -10.25 6.01
CA ALA A 31 12.74 -10.99 5.21
C ALA A 31 13.23 -10.11 4.04
N THR A 32 14.51 -9.74 4.05
CA THR A 32 15.11 -8.90 3.01
C THR A 32 15.72 -9.78 1.91
N ILE A 33 15.21 -9.68 0.68
CA ILE A 33 15.86 -10.25 -0.51
C ILE A 33 16.68 -9.15 -1.19
N LEU A 34 18.01 -9.22 -1.07
CA LEU A 34 18.93 -8.42 -1.88
C LEU A 34 19.08 -9.09 -3.25
N ALA A 35 18.27 -8.69 -4.23
CA ALA A 35 18.45 -9.07 -5.63
C ALA A 35 19.40 -8.07 -6.33
N PRO A 36 20.33 -8.53 -7.19
CA PRO A 36 21.25 -7.65 -7.89
C PRO A 36 20.53 -6.70 -8.86
N ARG A 37 20.95 -5.43 -8.85
CA ARG A 37 20.47 -4.33 -9.68
C ARG A 37 20.56 -4.72 -11.17
N ARG A 38 19.42 -4.78 -11.88
CA ARG A 38 19.42 -4.64 -13.35
C ARG A 38 19.32 -3.16 -13.66
N THR A 39 20.40 -2.57 -14.13
CA THR A 39 20.37 -1.25 -14.77
C THR A 39 19.71 -1.43 -16.14
N ASN A 40 18.39 -1.37 -16.19
CA ASN A 40 17.71 -1.15 -17.46
C ASN A 40 17.65 0.35 -17.67
N SER A 41 18.37 0.83 -18.69
CA SER A 41 18.16 2.16 -19.24
C SER A 41 16.70 2.30 -19.69
N LEU A 42 16.11 3.47 -19.48
CA LEU A 42 14.81 3.83 -20.05
C LEU A 42 14.78 3.49 -21.55
N THR A 43 13.65 2.96 -22.03
CA THR A 43 13.52 2.75 -23.48
C THR A 43 13.52 4.11 -24.19
N GLN A 44 13.87 4.14 -25.47
CA GLN A 44 13.89 5.38 -26.26
C GLN A 44 12.52 6.09 -26.27
N THR A 45 11.43 5.31 -26.16
CA THR A 45 10.06 5.80 -26.02
C THR A 45 9.80 6.40 -24.64
N ASP A 46 10.31 5.78 -23.57
CA ASP A 46 10.20 6.32 -22.20
C ASP A 46 10.99 7.61 -22.06
N GLN A 47 12.18 7.69 -22.68
CA GLN A 47 13.01 8.90 -22.70
C GLN A 47 12.34 10.04 -23.49
N ALA A 48 11.77 9.77 -24.66
CA ALA A 48 11.08 10.78 -25.46
C ALA A 48 9.78 11.28 -24.78
N ASN A 49 9.07 10.40 -24.06
CA ASN A 49 7.94 10.80 -23.23
C ASN A 49 8.38 11.65 -22.03
N LEU A 50 9.53 11.33 -21.42
CA LEU A 50 10.13 12.13 -20.34
C LEU A 50 10.55 13.52 -20.82
N ASP A 51 11.20 13.61 -21.99
CA ASP A 51 11.64 14.89 -22.56
C ASP A 51 10.44 15.76 -22.95
N ARG A 52 9.39 15.18 -23.55
CA ARG A 52 8.13 15.90 -23.82
C ARG A 52 7.46 16.37 -22.52
N PHE A 53 7.44 15.51 -21.51
CA PHE A 53 6.90 15.78 -20.18
C PHE A 53 7.62 16.93 -19.46
N LEU A 54 8.95 17.04 -19.61
CA LEU A 54 9.74 18.15 -19.04
C LEU A 54 9.54 19.48 -19.80
N THR A 55 9.15 19.44 -21.08
CA THR A 55 8.96 20.64 -21.92
C THR A 55 7.54 21.21 -21.92
N GLU A 56 6.52 20.41 -21.61
CA GLU A 56 5.11 20.82 -21.57
C GLU A 56 4.60 20.89 -20.11
N SER A 57 5.14 21.80 -19.31
CA SER A 57 4.67 22.02 -17.93
C SER A 57 3.32 22.74 -17.92
N VAL A 58 2.24 21.96 -18.01
CA VAL A 58 0.89 22.47 -17.75
C VAL A 58 0.78 22.73 -16.24
N PRO A 59 0.38 23.94 -15.79
CA PRO A 59 0.14 24.19 -14.38
C PRO A 59 -0.89 23.20 -13.83
N ILE A 60 -0.58 22.55 -12.71
CA ILE A 60 -1.59 21.78 -11.98
C ILE A 60 -2.54 22.80 -11.35
N GLU A 61 -3.72 22.97 -11.93
CA GLU A 61 -4.70 23.91 -11.43
C GLU A 61 -5.61 23.28 -10.36
N ALA A 62 -6.02 24.11 -9.40
CA ALA A 62 -7.03 23.77 -8.41
C ALA A 62 -8.39 23.63 -9.10
N LYS A 63 -8.91 22.40 -9.25
CA LYS A 63 -10.30 22.19 -9.65
C LYS A 63 -11.24 22.08 -8.46
N SER A 64 -12.45 22.59 -8.63
CA SER A 64 -13.59 22.26 -7.77
C SER A 64 -13.78 20.75 -7.69
N LEU A 65 -14.24 20.25 -6.53
CA LEU A 65 -14.50 18.81 -6.34
C LEU A 65 -15.69 18.37 -7.20
N GLU A 66 -15.42 17.98 -8.43
CA GLU A 66 -16.39 17.32 -9.30
C GLU A 66 -16.32 15.82 -9.06
N PHE A 67 -17.46 15.25 -8.68
CA PHE A 67 -17.58 13.82 -8.42
C PHE A 67 -18.23 13.11 -9.60
N SER A 68 -17.68 11.96 -9.94
CA SER A 68 -18.26 10.97 -10.83
C SER A 68 -18.60 9.71 -10.04
N GLU A 69 -19.71 9.07 -10.41
CA GLU A 69 -20.13 7.79 -9.84
C GLU A 69 -19.74 6.65 -10.77
N TYR A 70 -19.32 5.53 -10.18
CA TYR A 70 -19.00 4.32 -10.93
C TYR A 70 -19.35 3.07 -10.14
N SER A 71 -19.89 2.07 -10.85
CA SER A 71 -20.30 0.80 -10.26
C SER A 71 -19.21 -0.25 -10.42
N PHE A 72 -19.07 -1.10 -9.42
CA PHE A 72 -18.14 -2.22 -9.44
C PHE A 72 -18.73 -3.38 -8.63
N GLU A 73 -18.09 -4.53 -8.71
CA GLU A 73 -18.48 -5.72 -7.97
C GLU A 73 -17.39 -6.10 -6.96
N THR A 74 -17.79 -6.58 -5.80
CA THR A 74 -16.92 -7.23 -4.83
C THR A 74 -17.36 -8.68 -4.63
N VAL A 75 -16.45 -9.50 -4.11
CA VAL A 75 -16.73 -10.90 -3.79
C VAL A 75 -16.60 -11.10 -2.28
N THR A 76 -17.49 -11.91 -1.72
CA THR A 76 -17.29 -12.52 -0.41
C THR A 76 -16.76 -13.94 -0.61
N ILE A 77 -15.72 -14.31 0.13
CA ILE A 77 -15.12 -15.63 0.08
C ILE A 77 -15.26 -16.34 1.43
N ALA A 78 -15.54 -17.65 1.36
CA ALA A 78 -15.50 -18.54 2.50
C ALA A 78 -14.06 -18.84 2.93
N ARG A 79 -13.91 -19.50 4.08
CA ARG A 79 -12.63 -19.91 4.66
C ARG A 79 -11.76 -20.76 3.73
N ASN A 80 -12.39 -21.55 2.86
CA ASN A 80 -11.73 -22.40 1.86
C ASN A 80 -11.35 -21.63 0.57
N GLY A 81 -11.61 -20.32 0.52
CA GLY A 81 -11.33 -19.47 -0.63
C GLY A 81 -12.41 -19.47 -1.73
N GLU A 82 -13.48 -20.24 -1.58
CA GLU A 82 -14.59 -20.25 -2.56
C GLU A 82 -15.42 -18.97 -2.46
N ILE A 83 -15.83 -18.43 -3.61
CA ILE A 83 -16.72 -17.28 -3.68
C ILE A 83 -18.12 -17.72 -3.23
N THR A 84 -18.64 -17.08 -2.19
CA THR A 84 -19.99 -17.35 -1.64
C THR A 84 -21.01 -16.29 -2.03
N ALA A 85 -20.57 -15.07 -2.31
CA ALA A 85 -21.45 -13.99 -2.74
C ALA A 85 -20.74 -13.00 -3.67
N ARG A 86 -21.53 -12.31 -4.48
CA ARG A 86 -21.13 -11.17 -5.31
C ARG A 86 -22.05 -10.00 -4.98
N SER A 87 -21.46 -8.84 -4.77
CA SER A 87 -22.19 -7.64 -4.37
C SER A 87 -21.82 -6.49 -5.30
N ARG A 88 -22.83 -5.83 -5.86
CA ARG A 88 -22.64 -4.60 -6.64
C ARG A 88 -22.60 -3.40 -5.69
N HIS A 89 -21.61 -2.54 -5.87
CA HIS A 89 -21.42 -1.31 -5.09
C HIS A 89 -21.36 -0.10 -6.02
N MET A 90 -21.55 1.06 -5.40
CA MET A 90 -21.40 2.37 -6.03
C MET A 90 -20.40 3.19 -5.23
N ALA A 91 -19.42 3.78 -5.91
CA ALA A 91 -18.50 4.73 -5.30
C ALA A 91 -18.53 6.05 -6.07
N ARG A 92 -18.21 7.12 -5.33
CA ARG A 92 -17.96 8.46 -5.87
C ARG A 92 -16.48 8.71 -5.90
N SER A 93 -15.97 9.24 -6.99
CA SER A 93 -14.56 9.65 -7.10
C SER A 93 -14.42 10.98 -7.81
N THR A 94 -13.32 11.67 -7.52
CA THR A 94 -12.88 12.87 -8.23
C THR A 94 -11.50 12.62 -8.82
N ARG A 95 -11.15 13.36 -9.88
CA ARG A 95 -9.86 13.27 -10.56
C ARG A 95 -9.14 14.61 -10.44
N GLN A 96 -7.89 14.55 -9.97
CA GLN A 96 -6.97 15.68 -10.02
C GLN A 96 -5.94 15.39 -11.12
N PRO A 97 -5.99 16.07 -12.26
CA PRO A 97 -4.93 16.00 -13.27
C PRO A 97 -3.60 16.44 -12.66
N LEU A 98 -2.55 15.65 -12.86
CA LEU A 98 -1.20 15.96 -12.39
C LEU A 98 -0.27 16.36 -13.56
N SER A 99 -0.50 15.76 -14.73
CA SER A 99 0.19 16.06 -15.99
C SER A 99 -0.58 15.40 -17.16
N PRO A 100 -0.26 15.68 -18.43
CA PRO A 100 -0.98 15.09 -19.57
C PRO A 100 -1.06 13.56 -19.48
N GLY A 101 -2.29 13.03 -19.35
CA GLY A 101 -2.55 11.59 -19.27
C GLY A 101 -2.28 10.94 -17.90
N ILE A 102 -1.94 11.71 -16.86
CA ILE A 102 -1.71 11.22 -15.50
C ILE A 102 -2.64 11.96 -14.54
N ASP A 103 -3.60 11.21 -14.00
CA ASP A 103 -4.54 11.70 -12.98
C ASP A 103 -4.27 11.05 -11.62
N LEU A 104 -4.54 11.80 -10.55
CA LEU A 104 -4.78 11.27 -9.22
C LEU A 104 -6.28 11.09 -9.00
N GLU A 105 -6.74 9.84 -9.01
CA GLU A 105 -8.14 9.50 -8.70
C GLU A 105 -8.33 9.30 -7.20
N MET A 106 -9.25 10.08 -6.62
CA MET A 106 -9.53 10.11 -5.18
C MET A 106 -10.97 9.66 -4.93
N VAL A 107 -11.14 8.64 -4.10
CA VAL A 107 -12.43 8.05 -3.73
C VAL A 107 -13.01 8.78 -2.53
N TYR A 108 -14.29 9.13 -2.59
CA TYR A 108 -15.05 9.63 -1.45
C TYR A 108 -15.32 8.49 -0.46
N ILE A 109 -14.78 8.64 0.74
CA ILE A 109 -14.99 7.73 1.85
C ILE A 109 -16.03 8.36 2.79
N PRO A 110 -17.21 7.74 2.96
CA PRO A 110 -18.24 8.28 3.84
C PRO A 110 -17.74 8.34 5.29
N GLY A 111 -18.24 9.32 6.05
CA GLY A 111 -17.99 9.34 7.50
C GLY A 111 -18.76 8.23 8.20
N GLY A 112 -18.22 7.73 9.31
CA GLY A 112 -18.87 6.68 10.09
C GLY A 112 -18.00 6.17 11.23
N SER A 113 -18.58 5.30 12.05
CA SER A 113 -17.90 4.64 13.17
C SER A 113 -17.55 3.20 12.82
N PHE A 114 -16.44 2.71 13.37
CA PHE A 114 -16.03 1.30 13.23
C PHE A 114 -15.23 0.82 14.46
N LEU A 115 -15.12 -0.50 14.59
CA LEU A 115 -14.23 -1.16 15.53
C LEU A 115 -12.82 -1.24 14.94
N GLN A 116 -11.91 -0.41 15.46
CA GLN A 116 -10.49 -0.46 15.13
C GLN A 116 -9.78 -1.51 15.96
N GLY A 117 -8.87 -2.26 15.33
CA GLY A 117 -8.15 -3.38 15.92
C GLY A 117 -8.86 -4.71 15.69
N SER A 118 -8.27 -5.79 16.19
CA SER A 118 -8.79 -7.16 16.00
C SER A 118 -9.48 -7.70 17.26
N PRO A 119 -10.47 -8.59 17.14
CA PRO A 119 -11.06 -9.27 18.30
C PRO A 119 -10.10 -10.36 18.83
N PRO A 120 -10.25 -10.82 20.09
CA PRO A 120 -9.33 -11.79 20.70
C PRO A 120 -9.11 -13.09 19.91
N GLU A 121 -10.14 -13.54 19.19
CA GLU A 121 -10.18 -14.77 18.41
C GLU A 121 -9.59 -14.64 16.99
N GLU A 122 -9.35 -13.41 16.51
CA GLU A 122 -8.73 -13.21 15.20
C GLU A 122 -7.25 -13.60 15.25
N ARG A 123 -6.89 -14.56 14.38
CA ARG A 123 -5.51 -15.04 14.20
C ARG A 123 -4.59 -13.91 13.74
N GLY A 124 -3.35 -13.92 14.23
CA GLY A 124 -2.24 -13.13 13.68
C GLY A 124 -1.75 -11.97 14.55
N ASP A 125 -2.49 -11.56 15.59
CA ASP A 125 -1.97 -10.61 16.58
C ASP A 125 -1.22 -11.32 17.71
N HIS A 126 0.04 -11.67 17.47
CA HIS A 126 0.88 -12.32 18.48
C HIS A 126 1.48 -11.36 19.51
N THR A 127 1.34 -10.05 19.32
CA THR A 127 2.03 -9.04 20.13
C THR A 127 1.09 -8.21 21.00
N GLY A 128 -0.23 -8.31 20.77
CA GLY A 128 -1.26 -7.47 21.37
C GLY A 128 -1.26 -6.05 20.82
N SER A 129 -0.66 -5.83 19.64
CA SER A 129 -0.49 -4.48 19.09
C SER A 129 -1.77 -3.91 18.49
N GLU A 130 -2.73 -4.78 18.22
CA GLU A 130 -4.02 -4.47 17.61
C GLU A 130 -5.11 -4.31 18.68
N LYS A 131 -4.71 -4.34 19.96
CA LYS A 131 -5.60 -4.30 21.13
C LYS A 131 -5.45 -3.01 21.94
N PRO A 132 -6.44 -2.67 22.78
CA PRO A 132 -7.80 -3.19 22.77
C PRO A 132 -8.54 -2.74 21.50
N GLN A 133 -9.56 -3.51 21.12
CA GLN A 133 -10.51 -3.05 20.12
C GLN A 133 -11.23 -1.79 20.64
N ARG A 134 -11.41 -0.81 19.75
CA ARG A 134 -11.95 0.50 20.12
C ARG A 134 -12.86 1.07 19.04
N SER A 135 -13.92 1.76 19.45
CA SER A 135 -14.81 2.47 18.53
C SER A 135 -14.18 3.81 18.13
N VAL A 136 -14.03 4.04 16.82
CA VAL A 136 -13.47 5.27 16.26
C VAL A 136 -14.43 5.83 15.23
N THR A 137 -14.68 7.15 15.29
CA THR A 137 -15.57 7.85 14.38
C THR A 137 -14.76 8.74 13.44
N ASN A 138 -14.93 8.52 12.14
CA ASN A 138 -14.29 9.31 11.09
C ASN A 138 -15.30 10.26 10.46
N LYS A 139 -14.87 11.50 10.19
CA LYS A 139 -15.56 12.37 9.22
C LYS A 139 -15.34 11.81 7.82
N ALA A 140 -16.16 12.22 6.85
CA ALA A 140 -15.93 11.90 5.45
C ALA A 140 -14.59 12.50 4.98
N PHE A 141 -13.90 11.80 4.08
CA PHE A 141 -12.62 12.24 3.52
C PHE A 141 -12.41 11.65 2.12
N LEU A 142 -11.40 12.14 1.41
CA LEU A 142 -10.93 11.56 0.16
C LEU A 142 -9.72 10.68 0.40
N LEU A 143 -9.64 9.53 -0.27
CA LEU A 143 -8.47 8.65 -0.24
C LEU A 143 -8.12 8.22 -1.66
N SER A 144 -6.83 8.20 -2.03
CA SER A 144 -6.44 7.78 -3.37
C SER A 144 -6.86 6.34 -3.62
N LYS A 145 -7.47 6.13 -4.79
CA LYS A 145 -8.07 4.85 -5.21
C LYS A 145 -7.08 3.69 -5.13
N TYR A 146 -5.83 4.01 -5.46
CA TYR A 146 -4.66 3.14 -5.48
C TYR A 146 -3.58 3.70 -4.55
N PRO A 147 -2.57 2.89 -4.18
CA PRO A 147 -1.27 3.42 -3.80
C PRO A 147 -0.75 4.37 -4.88
N ILE A 148 0.05 5.38 -4.50
CA ILE A 148 0.64 6.31 -5.46
C ILE A 148 1.46 5.54 -6.49
N THR A 149 1.23 5.80 -7.78
CA THR A 149 1.94 5.15 -8.87
C THR A 149 3.27 5.82 -9.16
N GLN A 150 4.17 5.13 -9.87
CA GLN A 150 5.45 5.70 -10.31
C GLN A 150 5.27 6.90 -11.23
N ALA A 151 4.26 6.89 -12.11
CA ALA A 151 3.93 8.04 -12.96
C ALA A 151 3.46 9.25 -12.15
N GLN A 152 2.58 9.04 -11.16
CA GLN A 152 2.14 10.11 -10.26
C GLN A 152 3.29 10.65 -9.40
N TRP A 153 4.16 9.76 -8.90
CA TRP A 153 5.38 10.13 -8.18
C TRP A 153 6.25 11.07 -8.99
N LEU A 154 6.61 10.65 -10.21
CA LEU A 154 7.43 11.43 -11.13
C LEU A 154 6.81 12.81 -11.38
N ALA A 155 5.50 12.85 -11.64
CA ALA A 155 4.79 14.11 -11.89
C ALA A 155 4.96 15.14 -10.75
N ILE A 156 4.87 14.68 -9.50
CA ILE A 156 4.99 15.55 -8.32
C ILE A 156 6.45 15.80 -7.93
N ALA A 157 7.34 14.82 -8.13
CA ALA A 157 8.77 14.97 -7.87
C ALA A 157 9.44 16.00 -8.81
N SER A 158 8.86 16.24 -9.99
CA SER A 158 9.32 17.30 -10.91
C SER A 158 8.85 18.72 -10.52
N LEU A 159 7.92 18.85 -9.57
CA LEU A 159 7.50 20.17 -9.07
C LEU A 159 8.56 20.79 -8.15
N PRO A 160 8.54 22.12 -7.97
CA PRO A 160 9.46 22.80 -7.05
C PRO A 160 9.39 22.20 -5.64
N GLN A 161 10.58 21.94 -5.07
CA GLN A 161 10.74 21.50 -3.69
C GLN A 161 10.01 22.42 -2.69
N VAL A 162 9.42 21.82 -1.67
CA VAL A 162 8.85 22.50 -0.51
C VAL A 162 9.79 22.42 0.69
N ASP A 163 10.17 21.22 1.13
CA ASP A 163 11.04 21.01 2.29
C ASP A 163 12.32 20.25 1.93
N ILE A 164 12.19 19.05 1.34
CA ILE A 164 13.33 18.21 0.96
C ILE A 164 13.36 17.87 -0.52
N ASP A 165 14.55 17.66 -1.05
CA ASP A 165 14.69 17.09 -2.39
C ASP A 165 14.35 15.60 -2.37
N ILE A 166 13.72 15.10 -3.43
CA ILE A 166 13.27 13.70 -3.54
C ILE A 166 13.73 13.11 -4.86
N ASN A 167 14.22 11.89 -4.82
CA ASN A 167 14.61 11.17 -6.04
C ASN A 167 13.36 10.89 -6.89
N ALA A 168 13.37 11.35 -8.15
CA ALA A 168 12.27 11.17 -9.09
C ALA A 168 12.09 9.72 -9.56
N ASP A 169 13.12 8.87 -9.45
CA ASP A 169 13.07 7.45 -9.83
C ASP A 169 13.71 6.55 -8.76
N PRO A 170 13.04 6.34 -7.60
CA PRO A 170 13.55 5.51 -6.51
C PRO A 170 13.18 4.02 -6.64
N ALA A 171 12.20 3.71 -7.49
CA ALA A 171 11.59 2.39 -7.59
C ALA A 171 12.63 1.31 -7.94
N PHE A 172 12.48 0.13 -7.33
CA PHE A 172 13.18 -1.08 -7.71
C PHE A 172 12.50 -1.82 -8.87
N PHE A 173 11.17 -1.89 -8.87
CA PHE A 173 10.41 -2.53 -9.95
C PHE A 173 9.87 -1.48 -10.90
N THR A 174 10.20 -1.53 -12.18
CA THR A 174 9.84 -0.48 -13.14
C THR A 174 8.46 -0.71 -13.76
N GLY A 175 7.62 0.32 -13.76
CA GLY A 175 6.39 0.37 -14.53
C GLY A 175 5.55 1.57 -14.12
N SER A 176 5.13 2.41 -15.07
CA SER A 176 4.42 3.68 -14.80
C SER A 176 3.19 3.51 -13.89
N ASN A 177 2.44 2.41 -14.07
CA ASN A 177 1.26 2.05 -13.27
C ASN A 177 1.55 1.12 -12.09
N HIS A 178 2.81 0.82 -11.78
CA HIS A 178 3.16 0.13 -10.54
C HIS A 178 3.12 1.12 -9.36
N PRO A 179 2.87 0.64 -8.13
CA PRO A 179 3.01 1.48 -6.95
C PRO A 179 4.45 1.99 -6.85
N ILE A 180 4.61 3.24 -6.42
CA ILE A 180 5.90 3.76 -6.00
C ILE A 180 6.34 3.04 -4.73
N GLU A 181 7.57 2.54 -4.73
CA GLU A 181 8.22 1.93 -3.56
C GLU A 181 9.65 2.45 -3.41
N ARG A 182 10.33 2.06 -2.32
CA ARG A 182 11.62 2.62 -1.88
C ARG A 182 11.57 4.12 -1.63
N VAL A 183 10.44 4.59 -1.15
CA VAL A 183 10.25 5.94 -0.64
C VAL A 183 10.16 5.92 0.88
N SER A 184 10.86 6.85 1.49
CA SER A 184 10.85 7.07 2.93
C SER A 184 9.60 7.84 3.35
N TRP A 185 9.29 7.82 4.64
CA TRP A 185 8.14 8.57 5.16
C TRP A 185 8.29 10.08 4.90
N TYR A 186 9.52 10.61 5.01
CA TYR A 186 9.79 12.02 4.73
C TYR A 186 9.53 12.40 3.28
N GLU A 187 9.93 11.55 2.33
CA GLU A 187 9.70 11.82 0.90
C GLU A 187 8.20 11.67 0.54
N ALA A 188 7.47 10.80 1.22
CA ALA A 188 6.02 10.71 1.07
C ALA A 188 5.29 11.96 1.61
N ILE A 189 5.80 12.57 2.69
CA ILE A 189 5.31 13.87 3.18
C ILE A 189 5.64 14.99 2.20
N GLU A 190 6.87 15.04 1.67
CA GLU A 190 7.24 16.03 0.64
C GLU A 190 6.35 15.91 -0.60
N PHE A 191 6.05 14.70 -1.07
CA PHE A 191 5.10 14.47 -2.15
C PHE A 191 3.74 15.12 -1.82
N CYS A 192 3.21 14.88 -0.62
CA CYS A 192 1.95 15.46 -0.19
C CYS A 192 2.01 16.99 -0.13
N GLN A 193 3.12 17.57 0.32
CA GLN A 193 3.33 19.01 0.40
C GLN A 193 3.41 19.66 -0.98
N ARG A 194 4.17 19.08 -1.92
CA ARG A 194 4.25 19.55 -3.31
C ARG A 194 2.89 19.48 -3.98
N LEU A 195 2.19 18.36 -3.84
CA LEU A 195 0.83 18.20 -4.36
C LEU A 195 -0.15 19.22 -3.76
N SER A 196 -0.06 19.47 -2.45
CA SER A 196 -0.90 20.47 -1.78
C SER A 196 -0.64 21.88 -2.28
N LYS A 197 0.64 22.26 -2.41
CA LYS A 197 1.06 23.56 -2.91
C LYS A 197 0.61 23.80 -4.35
N ALA A 198 0.69 22.77 -5.19
CA ALA A 198 0.30 22.86 -6.58
C ALA A 198 -1.22 22.98 -6.76
N THR A 199 -2.00 22.23 -5.97
CA THR A 199 -3.46 22.13 -6.13
C THR A 199 -4.27 23.05 -5.22
N GLY A 200 -3.65 23.66 -4.21
CA GLY A 200 -4.34 24.43 -3.17
C GLY A 200 -5.20 23.59 -2.21
N ARG A 201 -5.12 22.25 -2.27
CA ARG A 201 -5.87 21.33 -1.40
C ARG A 201 -4.93 20.69 -0.37
N ASP A 202 -5.42 20.47 0.85
CA ASP A 202 -4.65 19.78 1.90
C ASP A 202 -4.56 18.27 1.63
N TYR A 203 -3.49 17.85 0.95
CA TYR A 203 -3.11 16.45 0.77
C TYR A 203 -2.11 16.02 1.84
N ARG A 204 -2.29 14.82 2.36
CA ARG A 204 -1.44 14.24 3.41
C ARG A 204 -1.52 12.71 3.44
N LEU A 205 -0.64 12.08 4.21
CA LEU A 205 -0.78 10.66 4.52
C LEU A 205 -2.04 10.41 5.38
N PRO A 206 -2.75 9.29 5.19
CA PRO A 206 -3.88 8.95 6.04
C PRO A 206 -3.41 8.73 7.49
N SER A 207 -4.29 9.03 8.44
CA SER A 207 -4.11 8.51 9.78
C SER A 207 -4.32 6.99 9.77
N GLU A 208 -3.73 6.31 10.74
CA GLU A 208 -3.92 4.88 10.92
C GLU A 208 -5.40 4.48 10.93
N SER A 209 -6.20 5.22 11.70
CA SER A 209 -7.62 4.92 11.89
C SER A 209 -8.44 5.14 10.63
N ARG A 210 -8.12 6.17 9.83
CA ARG A 210 -8.75 6.39 8.53
C ARG A 210 -8.34 5.32 7.52
N TRP A 211 -7.09 4.87 7.55
CA TRP A 211 -6.63 3.76 6.70
C TRP A 211 -7.37 2.46 7.02
N GLU A 212 -7.47 2.07 8.30
CA GLU A 212 -8.17 0.82 8.66
C GLU A 212 -9.67 0.90 8.38
N TYR A 213 -10.31 2.04 8.67
CA TYR A 213 -11.71 2.26 8.34
C TYR A 213 -11.96 2.06 6.84
N ALA A 214 -11.11 2.68 6.02
CA ALA A 214 -11.17 2.57 4.58
C ALA A 214 -10.89 1.15 4.09
N CYS A 215 -9.93 0.45 4.68
CA CYS A 215 -9.59 -0.94 4.38
C CYS A 215 -10.77 -1.89 4.62
N ARG A 216 -11.40 -1.77 5.80
CA ARG A 216 -12.54 -2.61 6.20
C ARG A 216 -13.78 -2.37 5.35
N ALA A 217 -14.03 -1.12 4.94
CA ALA A 217 -15.20 -0.76 4.14
C ALA A 217 -16.54 -1.35 4.66
N GLY A 218 -16.69 -1.38 5.99
CA GLY A 218 -17.86 -1.90 6.68
C GLY A 218 -17.76 -3.36 7.17
N THR A 219 -16.73 -4.11 6.79
CA THR A 219 -16.55 -5.48 7.31
C THR A 219 -15.86 -5.51 8.67
N THR A 220 -16.14 -6.55 9.44
CA THR A 220 -15.47 -6.86 10.72
C THR A 220 -14.48 -8.02 10.61
N THR A 221 -14.42 -8.66 9.45
CA THR A 221 -13.54 -9.78 9.14
C THR A 221 -12.07 -9.35 8.99
N PRO A 222 -11.11 -10.30 9.00
CA PRO A 222 -9.69 -10.00 8.83
C PRO A 222 -9.35 -9.34 7.48
N PHE A 223 -10.11 -9.65 6.43
CA PHE A 223 -9.97 -9.04 5.10
C PHE A 223 -11.34 -8.51 4.63
N HIS A 224 -11.36 -7.53 3.72
CA HIS A 224 -12.63 -7.00 3.20
C HIS A 224 -13.45 -8.05 2.44
N ALA A 225 -12.78 -9.09 1.92
CA ALA A 225 -13.43 -10.16 1.16
C ALA A 225 -13.98 -11.27 2.07
N GLY A 226 -13.61 -11.32 3.36
CA GLY A 226 -14.08 -12.34 4.29
C GLY A 226 -13.02 -12.84 5.26
N GLU A 227 -13.15 -14.09 5.67
CA GLU A 227 -12.32 -14.72 6.71
C GLU A 227 -10.93 -15.16 6.24
N THR A 228 -10.66 -15.08 4.94
CA THR A 228 -9.37 -15.45 4.35
C THR A 228 -8.97 -14.54 3.19
N LEU A 229 -7.78 -14.75 2.63
CA LEU A 229 -7.23 -14.05 1.49
C LEU A 229 -6.68 -15.08 0.50
N THR A 230 -7.00 -14.95 -0.79
CA THR A 230 -6.39 -15.78 -1.84
C THR A 230 -5.61 -14.94 -2.83
N ALA A 231 -4.75 -15.57 -3.63
CA ALA A 231 -3.98 -14.91 -4.68
C ALA A 231 -4.85 -14.27 -5.79
N ALA A 232 -6.16 -14.50 -5.80
CA ALA A 232 -7.10 -13.79 -6.68
C ALA A 232 -7.57 -12.43 -6.11
N GLN A 233 -7.41 -12.20 -4.80
CA GLN A 233 -7.83 -10.97 -4.12
C GLN A 233 -6.68 -10.01 -3.84
N ALA A 234 -5.43 -10.47 -3.84
CA ALA A 234 -4.28 -9.62 -3.59
C ALA A 234 -2.95 -10.19 -4.08
N ASN A 235 -1.95 -9.31 -4.20
CA ASN A 235 -0.55 -9.66 -4.36
C ASN A 235 0.16 -9.74 -3.01
N TYR A 236 0.45 -10.95 -2.54
CA TYR A 236 1.14 -11.25 -1.29
C TYR A 236 1.92 -12.56 -1.42
N TYR A 237 2.61 -12.98 -0.36
CA TYR A 237 3.27 -14.29 -0.32
C TYR A 237 2.25 -15.40 -0.08
N ALA A 238 1.56 -15.83 -1.15
CA ALA A 238 0.50 -16.84 -1.10
C ALA A 238 0.99 -18.30 -1.20
N ALA A 239 2.29 -18.53 -1.41
CA ALA A 239 2.81 -19.84 -1.78
C ALA A 239 2.81 -20.88 -0.65
N PHE A 240 2.81 -20.44 0.60
CA PHE A 240 2.83 -21.30 1.79
C PHE A 240 2.02 -20.64 2.91
N ASN A 241 1.62 -21.43 3.92
CA ASN A 241 0.92 -20.97 5.12
C ASN A 241 -0.38 -20.19 4.83
N PRO A 242 -1.42 -20.84 4.27
CA PRO A 242 -2.72 -20.21 4.14
C PRO A 242 -3.21 -19.66 5.49
N TYR A 243 -3.95 -18.56 5.42
CA TYR A 243 -4.53 -17.89 6.57
C TYR A 243 -5.63 -18.73 7.23
N ALA A 244 -6.45 -19.39 6.41
CA ALA A 244 -7.49 -20.32 6.84
C ALA A 244 -7.36 -21.64 6.07
N ASP A 245 -8.44 -22.05 5.41
CA ASP A 245 -8.58 -23.36 4.77
C ASP A 245 -8.42 -23.26 3.24
N GLU A 246 -8.01 -22.10 2.73
CA GLU A 246 -7.81 -21.85 1.31
C GLU A 246 -6.57 -22.55 0.76
N PRO A 247 -6.58 -22.98 -0.50
CA PRO A 247 -5.38 -23.56 -1.11
C PRO A 247 -4.27 -22.50 -1.25
N PRO A 248 -2.99 -22.90 -1.13
CA PRO A 248 -1.87 -22.03 -1.47
C PRO A 248 -2.01 -21.47 -2.90
N GLY A 249 -1.60 -20.22 -3.08
CA GLY A 249 -1.69 -19.48 -4.33
C GLY A 249 -0.34 -19.17 -4.97
N ASN A 250 -0.39 -18.48 -6.11
CA ASN A 250 0.81 -18.02 -6.81
C ASN A 250 1.52 -16.90 -6.05
N TYR A 251 2.85 -16.94 -6.03
CA TYR A 251 3.70 -15.87 -5.50
C TYR A 251 4.46 -15.15 -6.61
N ILE A 252 4.17 -13.87 -6.82
CA ILE A 252 4.65 -13.07 -7.96
C ILE A 252 6.05 -12.48 -7.73
N THR A 253 6.52 -12.39 -6.47
CA THR A 253 7.86 -11.90 -6.06
C THR A 253 8.19 -10.44 -6.47
N ARG A 254 7.18 -9.63 -6.78
CA ARG A 254 7.32 -8.22 -7.19
C ARG A 254 6.00 -7.49 -7.03
N THR A 255 6.03 -6.17 -7.15
CA THR A 255 4.80 -5.37 -7.30
C THR A 255 4.07 -5.70 -8.60
N THR A 256 2.76 -5.54 -8.57
CA THR A 256 1.88 -5.59 -9.76
C THR A 256 1.37 -4.19 -10.08
N PRO A 257 0.94 -3.92 -11.33
CA PRO A 257 0.22 -2.69 -11.64
C PRO A 257 -0.94 -2.47 -10.66
N VAL A 258 -1.16 -1.24 -10.23
CA VAL A 258 -2.27 -0.92 -9.33
C VAL A 258 -3.61 -1.27 -9.98
N GLY A 259 -4.57 -1.71 -9.17
CA GLY A 259 -5.88 -2.13 -9.66
C GLY A 259 -5.92 -3.52 -10.30
N SER A 260 -4.86 -4.33 -10.16
CA SER A 260 -4.82 -5.70 -10.68
C SER A 260 -5.76 -6.67 -9.93
N TYR A 261 -6.24 -6.28 -8.75
CA TYR A 261 -7.09 -7.09 -7.88
C TYR A 261 -8.43 -6.41 -7.60
N PRO A 262 -9.49 -7.14 -7.21
CA PRO A 262 -10.78 -6.54 -6.91
C PRO A 262 -10.72 -5.46 -5.82
N PRO A 263 -11.54 -4.41 -5.90
CA PRO A 263 -11.63 -3.40 -4.85
C PRO A 263 -12.41 -3.90 -3.63
N ASN A 264 -12.31 -3.16 -2.53
CA ASN A 264 -13.24 -3.30 -1.41
C ASN A 264 -14.56 -2.54 -1.64
N ALA A 265 -15.53 -2.64 -0.71
CA ALA A 265 -16.85 -2.04 -0.85
C ALA A 265 -16.88 -0.49 -0.95
N PHE A 266 -15.78 0.20 -0.63
CA PHE A 266 -15.62 1.63 -0.87
C PHE A 266 -15.02 1.96 -2.25
N GLY A 267 -14.56 0.97 -3.01
CA GLY A 267 -13.94 1.18 -4.32
C GLY A 267 -12.43 1.41 -4.25
N LEU A 268 -11.79 1.00 -3.15
CA LEU A 268 -10.34 1.10 -2.96
C LEU A 268 -9.66 -0.21 -3.36
N TYR A 269 -8.52 -0.09 -4.02
CA TYR A 269 -7.75 -1.20 -4.56
C TYR A 269 -6.45 -1.39 -3.79
N ASP A 270 -5.90 -2.61 -3.91
CA ASP A 270 -4.58 -2.99 -3.38
C ASP A 270 -4.41 -2.71 -1.87
N ILE A 271 -5.49 -2.76 -1.10
CA ILE A 271 -5.47 -2.42 0.34
C ILE A 271 -5.04 -3.60 1.24
N HIS A 272 -4.79 -4.78 0.64
CA HIS A 272 -4.34 -6.01 1.29
C HIS A 272 -3.12 -6.61 0.60
N GLY A 273 -2.03 -5.87 0.45
CA GLY A 273 -0.80 -6.36 -0.18
C GLY A 273 -0.27 -5.39 -1.23
N ASN A 274 0.45 -5.91 -2.21
CA ASN A 274 1.23 -5.17 -3.19
C ASN A 274 2.36 -4.36 -2.53
N VAL A 275 2.06 -3.30 -1.78
CA VAL A 275 3.03 -2.58 -0.93
C VAL A 275 2.40 -2.24 0.41
N GLY A 276 3.19 -2.32 1.48
CA GLY A 276 2.83 -1.71 2.75
C GLY A 276 2.79 -0.19 2.58
N GLU A 277 1.92 0.48 3.34
CA GLU A 277 1.64 1.89 3.13
C GLU A 277 1.91 2.73 4.37
N TRP A 278 2.72 3.78 4.21
CA TRP A 278 2.96 4.76 5.26
C TRP A 278 1.67 5.45 5.73
N CYS A 279 1.51 5.55 7.04
CA CYS A 279 0.52 6.42 7.69
C CYS A 279 1.21 7.60 8.38
N ALA A 280 0.43 8.64 8.69
CA ALA A 280 0.94 9.83 9.38
C ALA A 280 1.38 9.55 10.84
N ASP A 281 0.77 8.55 11.48
CA ASP A 281 0.92 8.22 12.90
C ASP A 281 2.34 7.76 13.29
N VAL A 282 2.75 8.10 14.52
CA VAL A 282 3.91 7.47 15.18
C VAL A 282 3.52 6.09 15.68
N TRP A 283 4.48 5.15 15.65
CA TRP A 283 4.29 3.83 16.21
C TRP A 283 4.12 3.82 17.71
N HIS A 284 3.06 3.16 18.14
CA HIS A 284 2.79 2.82 19.52
C HIS A 284 2.46 1.34 19.63
N ARG A 285 3.03 0.70 20.67
CA ARG A 285 2.97 -0.75 20.88
C ARG A 285 1.56 -1.31 20.85
N ASN A 286 0.57 -0.57 21.32
CA ASN A 286 -0.85 -0.95 21.39
C ASN A 286 -1.72 0.30 21.61
N TYR A 287 -3.04 0.14 21.72
CA TYR A 287 -4.00 1.24 21.90
C TYR A 287 -4.30 1.60 23.38
N ASN A 288 -3.55 1.09 24.36
CA ASN A 288 -3.82 1.34 25.79
C ASN A 288 -3.57 2.79 26.24
N ARG A 289 -2.93 3.61 25.41
CA ARG A 289 -2.55 4.99 25.74
C ARG A 289 -3.52 6.03 25.18
N ASN A 290 -4.78 5.66 25.01
CA ASN A 290 -5.87 6.54 24.58
C ASN A 290 -5.57 7.30 23.27
N PRO A 291 -5.34 6.58 22.14
CA PRO A 291 -5.25 7.21 20.83
C PRO A 291 -6.49 8.04 20.49
N PRO A 292 -6.39 9.01 19.55
CA PRO A 292 -7.53 9.77 19.07
C PRO A 292 -8.67 8.85 18.56
N LEU A 293 -9.91 9.21 18.90
CA LEU A 293 -11.13 8.49 18.52
C LEU A 293 -11.93 9.19 17.40
N ASN A 294 -11.37 10.25 16.81
CA ASN A 294 -12.02 11.13 15.82
C ASN A 294 -11.34 11.09 14.43
N GLY A 295 -10.58 10.03 14.16
CA GLY A 295 -9.88 9.86 12.89
C GLY A 295 -8.58 10.67 12.74
N GLN A 296 -8.16 11.43 13.76
CA GLN A 296 -6.89 12.16 13.71
C GLN A 296 -5.70 11.23 13.95
N SER A 297 -4.54 11.59 13.40
CA SER A 297 -3.28 10.87 13.63
C SER A 297 -2.84 10.97 15.10
N TRP A 298 -2.32 9.87 15.63
CA TRP A 298 -1.77 9.79 16.98
C TRP A 298 -0.36 10.40 17.02
N LEU A 299 -0.33 11.70 17.32
CA LEU A 299 0.89 12.51 17.39
C LEU A 299 0.82 13.45 18.60
N THR A 300 1.94 13.66 19.28
CA THR A 300 2.09 14.75 20.24
C THR A 300 2.11 16.12 19.53
N PRO A 301 1.89 17.25 20.23
CA PRO A 301 2.03 18.58 19.64
C PRO A 301 3.40 18.80 19.00
N ASP A 302 4.46 18.33 19.66
CA ASP A 302 5.84 18.40 19.18
C ASP A 302 6.04 17.57 17.90
N GLU A 303 5.55 16.33 17.85
CA GLU A 303 5.64 15.47 16.66
C GLU A 303 4.87 16.01 15.44
N ARG A 304 3.84 16.83 15.68
CA ARG A 304 3.07 17.51 14.64
C ARG A 304 3.84 18.67 14.01
N ILE A 305 4.63 19.38 14.82
CA ILE A 305 5.40 20.56 14.40
C ILE A 305 6.78 20.14 13.86
N HIS A 306 7.39 19.11 14.48
CA HIS A 306 8.73 18.63 14.19
C HIS A 306 8.71 17.15 13.79
N PRO A 307 8.16 16.79 12.62
CA PRO A 307 8.00 15.38 12.24
C PRO A 307 9.32 14.62 12.02
N ARG A 308 10.48 15.30 12.07
CA ARG A 308 11.83 14.74 11.86
C ARG A 308 12.42 13.97 13.04
N HIS A 309 11.65 13.71 14.10
CA HIS A 309 12.07 12.71 15.08
C HIS A 309 12.19 11.33 14.43
N GLN A 310 13.25 10.59 14.75
CA GLN A 310 13.52 9.22 14.26
C GLN A 310 12.58 8.16 14.89
N LYS A 311 11.37 8.56 15.27
CA LYS A 311 10.36 7.66 15.81
C LYS A 311 9.80 6.84 14.65
N ALA A 312 9.72 5.53 14.86
CA ALA A 312 9.13 4.63 13.90
C ALA A 312 7.71 5.12 13.53
N ARG A 313 7.40 5.05 12.23
CA ARG A 313 6.11 5.46 11.66
C ARG A 313 5.28 4.25 11.32
N LEU A 314 3.97 4.41 11.38
CA LEU A 314 3.05 3.32 11.09
C LEU A 314 3.04 2.93 9.62
N VAL A 315 2.92 1.63 9.41
CA VAL A 315 2.75 1.01 8.09
C VAL A 315 1.58 0.02 8.17
N ARG A 316 0.76 0.00 7.12
CA ARG A 316 -0.45 -0.83 7.01
C ARG A 316 -0.49 -1.62 5.69
N GLY A 317 -1.34 -2.65 5.64
CA GLY A 317 -1.73 -3.34 4.40
C GLY A 317 -0.91 -4.57 3.98
N GLY A 318 0.32 -4.72 4.48
CA GLY A 318 1.23 -5.77 4.03
C GLY A 318 1.67 -5.57 2.57
N SER A 319 2.52 -6.44 2.06
CA SER A 319 3.13 -6.27 0.73
C SER A 319 3.16 -7.57 -0.07
N TRP A 320 3.65 -7.47 -1.32
CA TRP A 320 3.92 -8.65 -2.16
C TRP A 320 4.80 -9.69 -1.46
N GLY A 321 5.67 -9.28 -0.54
CA GLY A 321 6.60 -10.16 0.16
C GLY A 321 6.10 -10.72 1.50
N ASP A 322 4.91 -10.31 1.95
CA ASP A 322 4.38 -10.68 3.26
C ASP A 322 3.34 -11.79 3.19
N GLU A 323 3.23 -12.60 4.25
CA GLU A 323 2.15 -13.59 4.39
C GLU A 323 0.80 -12.91 4.67
N ALA A 324 -0.30 -13.62 4.42
CA ALA A 324 -1.67 -13.10 4.60
C ALA A 324 -1.93 -12.53 6.02
N ASN A 325 -1.28 -13.06 7.06
CA ASN A 325 -1.37 -12.53 8.44
C ASN A 325 -1.00 -11.03 8.53
N HIS A 326 -0.09 -10.56 7.68
CA HIS A 326 0.37 -9.17 7.63
C HIS A 326 -0.49 -8.29 6.71
N CYS A 327 -1.34 -8.91 5.89
CA CYS A 327 -2.26 -8.21 4.98
C CYS A 327 -3.63 -7.95 5.60
N ARG A 328 -3.90 -8.42 6.83
CA ARG A 328 -5.19 -8.20 7.52
C ARG A 328 -5.48 -6.71 7.72
N SER A 329 -6.76 -6.34 7.72
CA SER A 329 -7.22 -4.98 8.02
C SER A 329 -6.71 -4.46 9.37
N ALA A 330 -6.66 -5.31 10.39
CA ALA A 330 -6.20 -4.93 11.72
C ALA A 330 -4.66 -4.91 11.85
N ASN A 331 -3.91 -5.52 10.93
CA ASN A 331 -2.47 -5.66 11.10
C ASN A 331 -1.80 -4.30 11.12
N ARG A 332 -0.88 -4.12 12.07
CA ARG A 332 -0.07 -2.93 12.24
C ARG A 332 1.39 -3.33 12.20
N THR A 333 2.17 -2.62 11.40
CA THR A 333 3.63 -2.70 11.46
C THR A 333 4.21 -1.30 11.50
N PHE A 334 5.53 -1.21 11.58
CA PHE A 334 6.22 0.06 11.63
C PHE A 334 7.54 -0.02 10.89
N CYS A 335 8.04 1.15 10.52
CA CYS A 335 9.34 1.28 9.94
C CYS A 335 9.97 2.62 10.37
N LEU A 336 11.29 2.68 10.45
CA LEU A 336 11.97 3.93 10.72
C LEU A 336 11.77 4.89 9.53
N PRO A 337 11.50 6.18 9.78
CA PRO A 337 10.99 7.10 8.77
C PRO A 337 11.94 7.34 7.60
N GLU A 338 13.25 7.11 7.76
CA GLU A 338 14.28 7.25 6.72
C GLU A 338 14.47 6.01 5.84
N LYS A 339 13.90 4.87 6.23
CA LYS A 339 14.09 3.60 5.52
C LYS A 339 13.27 3.55 4.24
N ARG A 340 13.84 2.85 3.26
CA ARG A 340 13.31 2.70 1.90
C ARG A 340 13.37 1.22 1.54
N TYR A 341 12.23 0.59 1.33
CA TYR A 341 12.15 -0.82 0.98
C TYR A 341 11.28 -1.03 -0.25
N SER A 342 11.55 -2.07 -1.03
CA SER A 342 10.81 -2.39 -2.25
C SER A 342 9.41 -2.99 -2.02
N VAL A 343 9.04 -3.08 -0.75
CA VAL A 343 7.74 -3.51 -0.25
C VAL A 343 6.95 -2.35 0.34
N LEU A 344 7.50 -1.12 0.34
CA LEU A 344 6.97 0.00 1.11
C LEU A 344 6.74 1.22 0.21
N GLY A 345 5.47 1.61 0.11
CA GLY A 345 4.97 2.77 -0.60
C GLY A 345 3.98 3.56 0.27
N PHE A 346 3.01 4.21 -0.35
CA PHE A 346 1.98 4.97 0.37
C PHE A 346 0.78 5.28 -0.53
N ARG A 347 -0.31 5.69 0.10
CA ARG A 347 -1.46 6.33 -0.54
C ARG A 347 -1.72 7.68 0.11
N VAL A 348 -2.41 8.59 -0.57
CA VAL A 348 -2.67 9.93 -0.04
C VAL A 348 -4.14 10.11 0.30
N MET A 349 -4.41 10.97 1.27
CA MET A 349 -5.74 11.42 1.62
C MET A 349 -5.86 12.93 1.44
N ALA A 350 -7.09 13.43 1.31
CA ALA A 350 -7.40 14.85 1.39
C ALA A 350 -8.68 15.08 2.20
N GLU A 351 -8.78 16.24 2.84
CA GLU A 351 -10.04 16.65 3.47
C GLU A 351 -11.06 17.09 2.41
N ILE A 352 -12.33 16.85 2.71
CA ILE A 352 -13.45 17.41 1.96
C ILE A 352 -13.73 18.76 2.61
N SER A 353 -13.17 19.82 2.04
CA SER A 353 -13.48 21.19 2.47
C SER A 353 -15.01 21.36 2.52
N GLN A 354 -15.53 21.84 3.66
CA GLN A 354 -16.94 22.21 3.78
C GLN A 354 -17.28 23.43 2.93
#